data_AF-A0A1N7JPJ3-F1
#
_entry.id   AF-A0A1N7JPJ3-F1
#
_cell.length_a   1.000
_cell.length_b   1.000
_cell.length_c   1.000
_cell.angle_alpha   90.00
_cell.angle_beta   90.00
_cell.angle_gamma   90.00
#
_symmetry.space_group_name_H-M   'P 1'
#
loop_
_entity.id
_entity.type
_entity.pdbx_description
1 polymer ?
#
loop_
_entity_poly.entity_id
_entity_poly.type
_entity_poly.pdbx_seq_one_letter_code
_entity_poly.pdbx_strand_id
1 'polypeptide(L)'
;MMNFRTAVTTLSLFLLSTLAKAQYTMHKMITVGYTYQNQSFGEVGGKLLFLKNDDVIYRLGGSALMGVADSKFAIMPKLQADVLLNFEKNVDFYHSYYFLVGAEGTNKYIAPKIGVTLFGMLDLTGGYAFPIGDTRLNGKEMKGLNINFTLNIPTVFIHDMFK
;
A
#
# COMPACT_ATOMS: atom_id res chain seq x y z
N MET A 1 13.51 -45.83 11.96
CA MET A 1 12.05 -46.00 11.75
C MET A 1 11.35 -44.81 12.39
N MET A 2 10.54 -44.07 11.63
CA MET A 2 9.81 -42.91 12.17
C MET A 2 8.66 -43.40 13.05
N ASN A 3 8.55 -42.90 14.28
CA ASN A 3 7.50 -43.31 15.22
C ASN A 3 6.10 -42.94 14.66
N PHE A 4 5.10 -43.80 14.86
CA PHE A 4 3.74 -43.57 14.37
C PHE A 4 3.16 -42.21 14.81
N ARG A 5 3.50 -41.78 16.04
CA ARG A 5 3.14 -40.46 16.58
C ARG A 5 3.74 -39.30 15.77
N THR A 6 5.02 -39.38 15.39
CA THR A 6 5.67 -38.32 14.59
C THR A 6 5.15 -38.29 13.16
N ALA A 7 4.76 -39.43 12.59
CA ALA A 7 4.11 -39.48 11.28
C ALA A 7 2.74 -38.77 11.29
N VAL A 8 1.92 -39.01 12.32
CA VAL A 8 0.60 -38.36 12.47
C VAL A 8 0.75 -36.85 12.69
N THR A 9 1.70 -36.42 13.53
CA THR A 9 1.94 -34.99 13.75
C THR A 9 2.40 -34.29 12.47
N THR A 10 3.31 -34.91 11.71
CA THR A 10 3.82 -34.34 10.45
C THR A 10 2.71 -34.24 9.39
N LEU A 11 1.88 -35.28 9.27
CA LEU A 11 0.73 -35.27 8.36
C LEU A 11 -0.31 -34.21 8.76
N SER A 12 -0.57 -34.06 10.06
CA SER A 12 -1.52 -33.06 10.56
C SER A 12 -1.01 -31.64 10.32
N LEU A 13 0.29 -31.40 10.51
CA LEU A 13 0.92 -30.11 10.21
C LEU A 13 0.86 -29.78 8.70
N PHE A 14 1.02 -30.79 7.86
CA PHE A 14 0.93 -30.66 6.40
C PHE A 14 -0.51 -30.42 5.91
N LEU A 15 -1.52 -31.01 6.56
CA LEU A 15 -2.93 -30.77 6.22
C LEU A 15 -3.43 -29.41 6.73
N LEU A 16 -2.95 -28.95 7.88
CA LEU A 16 -3.26 -27.61 8.39
C LEU A 16 -2.66 -26.51 7.50
N SER A 17 -1.48 -26.74 6.91
CA SER A 17 -0.86 -25.77 5.99
C SER A 17 -1.56 -25.69 4.63
N THR A 18 -2.22 -26.76 4.16
CA THR A 18 -3.00 -26.74 2.92
C THR A 18 -4.39 -26.11 3.11
N LEU A 19 -5.02 -26.31 4.27
CA LEU A 19 -6.30 -25.69 4.64
C LEU A 19 -6.17 -24.19 4.96
N ALA A 20 -4.96 -23.71 5.27
CA ALA A 20 -4.67 -22.29 5.49
C ALA A 20 -4.64 -21.43 4.21
N LYS A 21 -4.92 -21.99 3.01
CA LYS A 21 -5.23 -21.20 1.80
C LYS A 21 -6.62 -20.56 1.88
N ALA A 22 -6.89 -19.83 2.96
CA ALA A 22 -8.10 -19.05 3.11
C ALA A 22 -8.10 -17.86 2.13
N GLN A 23 -9.03 -17.91 1.18
CA GLN A 23 -9.68 -16.86 0.37
C GLN A 23 -9.20 -15.40 0.52
N TYR A 24 -7.96 -15.08 0.16
CA TYR A 24 -7.57 -13.71 -0.17
C TYR A 24 -7.40 -13.59 -1.67
N THR A 25 -8.33 -12.89 -2.33
CA THR A 25 -8.15 -12.52 -3.73
C THR A 25 -7.13 -11.40 -3.79
N MET A 26 -5.98 -11.67 -4.43
CA MET A 26 -4.89 -10.72 -4.56
C MET A 26 -4.86 -10.14 -5.97
N HIS A 27 -4.89 -8.81 -6.06
CA HIS A 27 -4.71 -8.07 -7.32
C HIS A 27 -3.43 -7.24 -7.28
N LYS A 28 -2.66 -7.33 -8.36
CA LYS A 28 -1.45 -6.52 -8.55
C LYS A 28 -1.84 -5.21 -9.21
N MET A 29 -1.30 -4.11 -8.69
CA MET A 29 -1.51 -2.77 -9.21
C MET A 29 -0.16 -2.10 -9.42
N ILE A 30 -0.05 -1.33 -10.50
CA ILE A 30 1.03 -0.37 -10.71
C ILE A 30 0.56 0.96 -10.13
N THR A 31 1.43 1.63 -9.39
CA THR A 31 1.13 2.93 -8.78
C THR A 31 2.04 3.98 -9.38
N VAL A 32 1.44 5.08 -9.82
CA VAL A 32 2.14 6.31 -10.21
C VAL A 32 1.48 7.48 -9.52
N GLY A 33 2.26 8.42 -9.02
CA GLY A 33 1.68 9.56 -8.33
C GLY A 33 2.66 10.67 -8.01
N TYR A 34 2.18 11.55 -7.15
CA TYR A 34 2.88 12.71 -6.64
C TYR A 34 2.75 12.71 -5.12
N THR A 35 3.88 12.82 -4.42
CA THR A 35 3.95 12.92 -2.97
C THR A 35 4.60 14.25 -2.62
N TYR A 36 3.93 15.06 -1.81
CA TYR A 36 4.49 16.24 -1.17
C TYR A 36 4.87 15.90 0.27
N GLN A 37 6.17 15.88 0.56
CA GLN A 37 6.71 15.66 1.89
C GLN A 37 7.78 16.72 2.19
N ASN A 38 7.35 17.90 2.67
CA ASN A 38 8.22 19.10 2.79
C ASN A 38 8.88 19.54 1.45
N GLN A 39 8.59 18.81 0.37
CA GLN A 39 9.10 18.94 -0.98
C GLN A 39 8.35 17.98 -1.92
N SER A 40 8.36 18.30 -3.20
CA SER A 40 7.73 17.53 -4.27
C SER A 40 8.56 16.32 -4.70
N PHE A 41 7.92 15.14 -4.71
CA PHE A 41 8.46 13.90 -5.25
C PHE A 41 7.46 13.27 -6.22
N GLY A 42 7.96 12.73 -7.33
CA GLY A 42 7.22 11.77 -8.14
C GLY A 42 7.29 10.40 -7.47
N GLU A 43 6.20 9.65 -7.52
CA GLU A 43 6.09 8.32 -6.96
C GLU A 43 5.84 7.30 -8.08
N VAL A 44 6.61 6.21 -8.08
CA VAL A 44 6.38 5.07 -8.97
C VAL A 44 6.61 3.77 -8.20
N GLY A 45 5.71 2.80 -8.34
CA GLY A 45 5.82 1.53 -7.63
C GLY A 45 4.70 0.55 -7.95
N GLY A 46 4.47 -0.37 -7.02
CA GLY A 46 3.40 -1.35 -7.10
C GLY A 46 2.72 -1.57 -5.77
N LYS A 47 1.44 -1.94 -5.83
CA LYS A 47 0.61 -2.33 -4.69
C LYS A 47 -0.02 -3.69 -4.92
N LEU A 48 -0.16 -4.42 -3.83
CA LEU A 48 -0.94 -5.64 -3.74
C LEU A 48 -2.21 -5.30 -2.98
N LEU A 49 -3.34 -5.53 -3.63
CA LEU A 49 -4.67 -5.37 -3.05
C LEU A 49 -5.18 -6.75 -2.64
N PHE A 50 -5.55 -6.89 -1.37
CA PHE A 50 -6.11 -8.09 -0.78
C PHE A 50 -7.57 -7.84 -0.44
N LEU A 51 -8.47 -8.54 -1.12
CA LEU A 51 -9.89 -8.56 -0.76
C LEU A 51 -10.13 -9.66 0.27
N LYS A 52 -10.70 -9.27 1.41
CA LYS A 52 -11.16 -10.20 2.46
C LYS A 52 -12.69 -10.29 2.48
N ASN A 53 -13.38 -9.14 2.39
CA ASN A 53 -14.83 -8.96 2.33
C ASN A 53 -15.13 -7.69 1.51
N ASP A 54 -16.35 -7.52 1.00
CA ASP A 54 -16.74 -6.34 0.18
C ASP A 54 -16.71 -5.01 0.96
N ASP A 55 -16.74 -5.08 2.29
CA ASP A 55 -16.73 -3.91 3.19
C ASP A 55 -15.32 -3.37 3.49
N VAL A 56 -14.28 -4.22 3.41
CA VAL A 56 -12.91 -3.85 3.82
C VAL A 56 -11.86 -4.43 2.87
N ILE A 57 -11.04 -3.52 2.32
CA ILE A 57 -9.95 -3.86 1.41
C ILE A 57 -8.63 -3.51 2.08
N TYR A 58 -7.65 -4.41 1.99
CA TYR A 58 -6.29 -4.17 2.47
C TYR A 58 -5.36 -3.95 1.29
N ARG A 59 -4.47 -2.95 1.36
CA ARG A 59 -3.43 -2.72 0.37
C ARG A 59 -2.06 -2.68 1.02
N LEU A 60 -1.11 -3.35 0.41
CA LEU A 60 0.31 -3.30 0.78
C LEU A 60 1.11 -2.89 -0.44
N GLY A 61 1.94 -1.87 -0.30
CA GLY A 61 2.65 -1.23 -1.41
C GLY A 61 4.11 -1.02 -1.15
N GLY A 62 4.88 -1.08 -2.23
CA GLY A 62 6.26 -0.60 -2.28
C GLY A 62 6.42 0.34 -3.47
N SER A 63 6.97 1.53 -3.23
CA SER A 63 7.23 2.53 -4.26
C SER A 63 8.55 3.24 -4.03
N ALA A 64 9.04 3.91 -5.07
CA ALA A 64 10.18 4.80 -4.99
C ALA A 64 9.71 6.24 -5.21
N LEU A 65 10.07 7.12 -4.28
CA LEU A 65 9.91 8.55 -4.40
C LEU A 65 11.17 9.13 -5.07
N MET A 66 10.99 9.88 -6.15
CA MET A 66 12.06 10.49 -6.92
C MET A 66 11.83 12.00 -7.00
N GLY A 67 12.82 12.77 -6.59
CA GLY A 67 12.69 14.23 -6.54
C GLY A 67 14.03 14.91 -6.28
N VAL A 68 14.01 16.24 -6.22
CA VAL A 68 15.23 17.03 -5.97
C VAL A 68 15.16 17.60 -4.57
N ALA A 69 16.00 17.10 -3.67
CA ALA A 69 16.16 17.57 -2.30
C ALA A 69 17.48 18.30 -2.11
N ASP A 70 17.37 19.57 -1.68
CA ASP A 70 18.51 20.46 -1.47
C ASP A 70 19.46 20.53 -2.69
N SER A 71 18.89 20.82 -3.86
CA SER A 71 19.60 20.89 -5.15
C SER A 71 20.25 19.58 -5.63
N LYS A 72 19.95 18.44 -4.98
CA LYS A 72 20.45 17.12 -5.36
C LYS A 72 19.30 16.17 -5.65
N PHE A 73 19.41 15.43 -6.75
CA PHE A 73 18.47 14.35 -7.05
C PHE A 73 18.55 13.27 -5.98
N ALA A 74 17.40 12.83 -5.49
CA ALA A 74 17.26 11.85 -4.44
C ALA A 74 16.19 10.82 -4.79
N ILE A 75 16.48 9.56 -4.48
CA ILE A 75 15.54 8.46 -4.56
C ILE A 75 15.33 7.92 -3.14
N MET A 76 14.08 7.75 -2.74
CA MET A 76 13.71 7.25 -1.43
C MET A 76 12.75 6.07 -1.56
N PRO A 77 13.09 4.89 -1.01
CA PRO A 77 12.16 3.78 -0.95
C PRO A 77 11.04 4.10 0.04
N LYS A 78 9.81 3.76 -0.34
CA LYS A 78 8.59 3.90 0.44
C LYS A 78 7.86 2.57 0.52
N LEU A 79 7.43 2.22 1.72
CA LEU A 79 6.50 1.14 1.99
C LEU A 79 5.20 1.73 2.51
N GLN A 80 4.08 1.14 2.15
CA GLN A 80 2.78 1.58 2.62
C GLN A 80 1.85 0.42 2.92
N ALA A 81 1.03 0.62 3.94
CA ALA A 81 -0.05 -0.26 4.32
C ALA A 81 -1.31 0.58 4.49
N ASP A 82 -2.31 0.29 3.67
CA ASP A 82 -3.57 1.03 3.64
C ASP A 82 -4.73 0.05 3.89
N VAL A 83 -5.74 0.53 4.62
CA VAL A 83 -7.03 -0.12 4.81
C VAL A 83 -8.07 0.80 4.20
N LEU A 84 -8.81 0.30 3.20
CA LEU A 84 -9.94 0.99 2.63
C LEU A 84 -11.19 0.46 3.32
N LEU A 85 -11.98 1.37 3.85
CA LEU A 85 -13.23 1.09 4.53
C LEU A 85 -14.38 1.57 3.64
N ASN A 86 -15.29 0.66 3.34
CA ASN A 86 -16.56 0.98 2.72
C ASN A 86 -17.63 1.05 3.81
N PHE A 87 -18.12 2.25 4.11
CA PHE A 87 -19.11 2.48 5.18
C PHE A 87 -20.55 2.53 4.67
N GLU A 88 -20.77 2.46 3.36
CA GLU A 88 -22.10 2.50 2.76
C GLU A 88 -22.57 1.08 2.41
N LYS A 89 -23.42 0.51 3.28
CA LYS A 89 -24.17 -0.72 3.00
C LYS A 89 -25.44 -0.38 2.21
N ASN A 90 -25.74 -1.16 1.17
CA ASN A 90 -26.95 -1.10 0.34
C ASN A 90 -27.07 0.08 -0.66
N VAL A 91 -26.01 0.41 -1.40
CA VAL A 91 -26.16 1.21 -2.63
C VAL A 91 -25.52 0.47 -3.81
N ASP A 92 -26.37 -0.01 -4.71
CA ASP A 92 -26.02 -0.87 -5.83
C ASP A 92 -24.92 -0.26 -6.72
N PHE A 93 -23.80 -0.98 -6.86
CA PHE A 93 -22.90 -1.01 -8.03
C PHE A 93 -22.19 0.28 -8.52
N TYR A 94 -22.28 1.43 -7.82
CA TYR A 94 -21.61 2.69 -8.19
C TYR A 94 -20.90 3.41 -7.02
N HIS A 95 -20.17 2.69 -6.18
CA HIS A 95 -19.40 3.33 -5.10
C HIS A 95 -18.19 4.08 -5.67
N SER A 96 -18.29 5.41 -5.66
CA SER A 96 -17.31 6.30 -6.28
C SER A 96 -16.14 6.63 -5.36
N TYR A 97 -16.27 6.44 -4.04
CA TYR A 97 -15.23 6.77 -3.06
C TYR A 97 -15.17 5.75 -1.92
N TYR A 98 -13.96 5.41 -1.46
CA TYR A 98 -13.71 4.66 -0.23
C TYR A 98 -12.92 5.54 0.74
N PHE A 99 -13.14 5.36 2.04
CA PHE A 99 -12.29 5.98 3.05
C PHE A 99 -11.01 5.18 3.19
N LEU A 100 -9.88 5.88 3.25
CA LEU A 100 -8.55 5.30 3.35
C LEU A 100 -7.95 5.69 4.68
N VAL A 101 -7.52 4.70 5.46
CA VAL A 101 -6.64 4.90 6.62
C VAL A 101 -5.42 4.03 6.44
N GLY A 102 -4.23 4.57 6.69
CA GLY A 102 -3.00 3.83 6.47
C GLY A 102 -1.81 4.48 7.12
N ALA A 103 -0.66 3.86 6.87
CA ALA A 103 0.63 4.43 7.20
C ALA A 103 1.58 4.18 6.04
N GLU A 104 2.46 5.15 5.82
CA GLU A 104 3.62 4.96 4.97
C GLU A 104 4.91 5.14 5.76
N GLY A 105 5.91 4.35 5.41
CA GLY A 105 7.22 4.37 6.01
C GLY A 105 8.28 4.46 4.93
N THR A 106 9.26 5.30 5.15
CA THR A 106 10.46 5.42 4.34
C THR A 106 11.68 5.17 5.20
N ASN A 107 12.88 5.25 4.61
CA ASN A 107 14.11 5.25 5.40
C ASN A 107 14.37 6.58 6.15
N LYS A 108 13.50 7.59 6.01
CA LYS A 108 13.63 8.91 6.65
C LYS A 108 12.49 9.27 7.61
N TYR A 109 11.29 8.79 7.34
CA TYR A 109 10.10 9.18 8.10
C TYR A 109 9.05 8.06 8.12
N ILE A 110 8.15 8.14 9.10
CA ILE A 110 6.89 7.37 9.13
C ILE A 110 5.75 8.39 9.16
N ALA A 111 4.77 8.22 8.28
CA ALA A 111 3.61 9.08 8.19
C ALA A 111 2.32 8.24 8.29
N PRO A 112 1.56 8.33 9.41
CA PRO A 112 0.16 7.96 9.38
C PRO A 112 -0.58 8.89 8.41
N LYS A 113 -1.50 8.32 7.64
CA LYS A 113 -2.28 9.03 6.63
C LYS A 113 -3.73 8.59 6.63
N ILE A 114 -4.57 9.54 6.28
CA ILE A 114 -6.00 9.33 6.04
C ILE A 114 -6.35 9.97 4.71
N GLY A 115 -7.44 9.53 4.10
CA GLY A 115 -7.89 10.12 2.86
C GLY A 115 -9.06 9.41 2.25
N VAL A 116 -9.21 9.63 0.95
CA VAL A 116 -10.26 9.02 0.13
C VAL A 116 -9.64 8.44 -1.12
N THR A 117 -10.24 7.39 -1.64
CA THR A 117 -9.85 6.79 -2.91
C THR A 117 -11.04 6.70 -3.83
N LEU A 118 -10.92 7.31 -5.00
CA LEU A 118 -11.97 7.32 -6.00
C LEU A 118 -11.87 6.06 -6.86
N PHE A 119 -12.99 5.34 -6.99
CA PHE A 119 -13.09 4.07 -7.74
C PHE A 119 -12.07 3.00 -7.32
N GLY A 120 -11.49 3.12 -6.11
CA GLY A 120 -10.39 2.26 -5.64
C GLY A 120 -9.06 2.44 -6.40
N MET A 121 -9.00 3.40 -7.33
CA MET A 121 -7.84 3.64 -8.20
C MET A 121 -7.14 4.94 -7.85
N LEU A 122 -7.87 6.04 -7.65
CA LEU A 122 -7.27 7.36 -7.44
C LEU A 122 -7.29 7.75 -5.96
N ASP A 123 -6.14 7.64 -5.30
CA ASP A 123 -5.98 7.98 -3.89
C ASP A 123 -5.61 9.46 -3.72
N LEU A 124 -6.37 10.17 -2.88
CA LEU A 124 -6.00 11.45 -2.31
C LEU A 124 -5.87 11.29 -0.80
N THR A 125 -4.64 11.44 -0.29
CA THR A 125 -4.35 11.23 1.14
C THR A 125 -3.56 12.40 1.72
N GLY A 126 -3.81 12.67 2.99
CA GLY A 126 -3.10 13.64 3.79
C GLY A 126 -2.69 13.04 5.13
N GLY A 127 -1.53 13.46 5.63
CA GLY A 127 -0.98 12.96 6.86
C GLY A 127 0.11 13.85 7.42
N TYR A 128 0.77 13.37 8.47
CA TYR A 128 1.90 14.05 9.09
C TYR A 128 3.05 13.08 9.24
N ALA A 129 4.21 13.44 8.70
CA ALA A 129 5.42 12.65 8.77
C ALA A 129 6.22 12.95 10.04
N PHE A 130 6.51 11.89 10.77
CA PHE A 130 7.41 11.89 11.91
C PHE A 130 8.79 11.39 11.46
N PRO A 131 9.87 12.10 11.80
CA PRO A 131 11.22 11.69 11.40
C PRO A 131 11.65 10.41 12.13
N ILE A 132 12.43 9.55 11.46
CA ILE A 132 13.06 8.38 12.08
C ILE A 132 14.46 8.80 12.52
N GLY A 133 14.64 9.09 13.82
CA GLY A 133 15.90 9.60 14.36
C GLY A 133 16.38 10.89 13.67
N ASP A 134 17.69 11.04 13.50
CA ASP A 134 18.30 12.21 12.83
C ASP A 134 18.48 12.03 11.32
N THR A 135 17.68 11.16 10.70
CA THR A 135 17.83 10.86 9.28
C THR A 135 17.37 12.03 8.41
N ARG A 136 18.29 12.57 7.62
CA ARG A 136 18.05 13.65 6.67
C ARG A 136 18.13 13.14 5.23
N LEU A 137 17.39 13.75 4.33
CA LEU A 137 17.52 13.55 2.89
C LEU A 137 18.31 14.73 2.33
N ASN A 138 19.55 14.48 1.91
CA ASN A 138 20.46 15.53 1.43
C ASN A 138 20.55 16.74 2.40
N GLY A 139 20.61 16.49 3.71
CA GLY A 139 20.67 17.56 4.72
C GLY A 139 19.33 18.19 5.10
N LYS A 140 18.24 17.86 4.41
CA LYS A 140 16.88 18.34 4.74
C LYS A 140 16.10 17.34 5.60
N GLU A 141 15.39 17.85 6.60
CA GLU A 141 14.46 17.06 7.41
C GLU A 141 13.14 16.86 6.67
N MET A 142 12.67 15.61 6.62
CA MET A 142 11.47 15.21 5.89
C MET A 142 10.23 15.16 6.79
N LYS A 143 10.23 15.86 7.92
CA LYS A 143 9.10 15.93 8.85
C LYS A 143 8.06 16.96 8.38
N GLY A 144 6.82 16.78 8.79
CA GLY A 144 5.74 17.72 8.53
C GLY A 144 4.65 17.18 7.62
N LEU A 145 3.90 18.09 7.01
CA LEU A 145 2.74 17.77 6.17
C LEU A 145 3.11 16.83 5.02
N ASN A 146 2.38 15.73 4.94
CA ASN A 146 2.44 14.72 3.88
C ASN A 146 1.14 14.80 3.07
N ILE A 147 1.21 15.01 1.77
CA ILE A 147 0.04 14.97 0.87
C ILE A 147 0.41 14.10 -0.32
N ASN A 148 -0.40 13.07 -0.58
CA ASN A 148 -0.16 12.17 -1.69
C ASN A 148 -1.38 12.10 -2.60
N PHE A 149 -1.08 12.15 -3.89
CA PHE A 149 -2.02 11.95 -4.97
C PHE A 149 -1.49 10.81 -5.83
N THR A 150 -2.15 9.66 -5.79
CA THR A 150 -1.64 8.44 -6.43
C THR A 150 -2.71 7.75 -7.25
N LEU A 151 -2.37 7.42 -8.50
CA LEU A 151 -3.17 6.59 -9.36
C LEU A 151 -2.66 5.15 -9.28
N ASN A 152 -3.56 4.24 -8.96
CA ASN A 152 -3.31 2.81 -8.88
C ASN A 152 -4.04 2.12 -10.02
N ILE A 153 -3.27 1.55 -10.94
CA ILE A 153 -3.77 0.90 -12.15
C ILE A 153 -3.65 -0.61 -11.96
N PRO A 154 -4.76 -1.37 -11.89
CA PRO A 154 -4.67 -2.82 -11.84
C PRO A 154 -4.02 -3.37 -13.11
N THR A 155 -3.10 -4.34 -12.98
CA THR A 155 -2.37 -4.88 -14.13
C THR A 155 -3.28 -5.56 -15.15
N VAL A 156 -4.47 -5.99 -14.73
CA VAL A 156 -5.49 -6.59 -15.61
C VAL A 156 -5.97 -5.57 -16.66
N PHE A 157 -6.22 -4.31 -16.26
CA PHE A 157 -6.59 -3.25 -17.19
C PHE A 157 -5.51 -2.98 -18.23
N ILE A 158 -4.23 -3.02 -17.83
CA ILE A 158 -3.11 -2.83 -18.74
C ILE A 158 -3.07 -3.99 -19.76
N HIS A 159 -3.26 -5.23 -19.32
CA HIS A 159 -3.28 -6.36 -20.23
C HIS A 159 -4.39 -6.23 -21.29
N ASP A 160 -5.59 -5.82 -20.89
CA ASP A 160 -6.73 -5.72 -21.81
C ASP A 160 -6.59 -4.58 -22.81
N MET A 161 -5.87 -3.49 -22.48
CA MET A 161 -5.63 -2.37 -23.41
C MET A 161 -4.59 -2.66 -24.49
N PHE A 162 -3.67 -3.61 -24.25
CA PHE A 162 -2.59 -3.97 -25.19
C PHE A 162 -2.83 -5.30 -25.94
N LYS A 163 -4.07 -5.81 -25.91
CA LYS A 163 -4.53 -6.99 -26.66
C LYS A 163 -5.33 -6.56 -27.88
#